data_AF-A0A2D9MHW5-F1
#
_entry.id   AF-A0A2D9MHW5-F1
#
_cell.length_a   1.000
_cell.length_b   1.000
_cell.length_c   1.000
_cell.angle_alpha   90.00
_cell.angle_beta   90.00
_cell.angle_gamma   90.00
#
_symmetry.space_group_name_H-M   'P 1'
#
loop_
_entity.id
_entity.type
_entity.pdbx_description
1 polymer ?
#
loop_
_entity_poly.entity_id
_entity_poly.type
_entity_poly.pdbx_seq_one_letter_code
_entity_poly.pdbx_strand_id
1 'polypeptide(L)' 'MQFQTRTQITRIFLISSLTFVSLFQFNLLAQQAEFPPVTDEMLQNPADGDWLMWRRTLDSWGYSPLDEISKDNV' A
#
# COMPACT_ATOMS: atom_id res chain seq x y z
N MET A 1 -8.33 10.64 -53.99
CA MET A 1 -8.94 10.72 -52.64
C MET A 1 -8.73 9.47 -51.76
N GLN A 2 -8.52 8.26 -52.31
CA GLN A 2 -8.35 7.00 -51.53
C GLN A 2 -7.00 6.84 -50.79
N PHE A 3 -5.94 7.54 -51.22
CA PHE A 3 -4.62 7.48 -50.57
C PHE A 3 -4.56 8.30 -49.27
N GLN A 4 -5.27 9.44 -49.22
CA GLN A 4 -5.30 10.34 -48.07
C GLN A 4 -6.07 9.75 -46.89
N THR A 5 -7.12 8.95 -47.15
CA THR A 5 -7.92 8.25 -46.14
C THR A 5 -7.14 7.13 -45.44
N ARG A 6 -6.31 6.37 -46.17
CA ARG A 6 -5.46 5.31 -45.58
C ARG A 6 -4.44 5.88 -44.58
N THR A 7 -3.75 6.96 -44.95
CA THR A 7 -2.75 7.61 -44.09
C THR A 7 -3.35 8.28 -42.84
N GLN A 8 -4.56 8.85 -42.97
CA GLN A 8 -5.31 9.41 -41.84
C GLN A 8 -5.73 8.33 -40.84
N ILE A 9 -6.23 7.19 -41.33
CA ILE A 9 -6.65 6.06 -40.49
C ILE A 9 -5.44 5.50 -39.71
N THR A 10 -4.30 5.29 -40.36
CA THR A 10 -3.09 4.81 -39.66
C THR A 10 -2.62 5.78 -38.57
N ARG A 11 -2.70 7.09 -38.80
CA ARG A 11 -2.34 8.12 -37.82
C ARG A 11 -3.31 8.15 -36.63
N ILE A 12 -4.61 8.02 -36.88
CA ILE A 12 -5.63 7.95 -35.82
C ILE A 12 -5.41 6.70 -34.97
N PHE A 13 -5.11 5.55 -35.58
CA PHE A 13 -4.78 4.32 -34.86
C PHE A 13 -3.51 4.44 -34.01
N LEU A 14 -2.47 5.15 -34.50
CA LEU A 14 -1.24 5.38 -33.73
C LEU A 14 -1.47 6.32 -32.54
N ILE A 15 -2.28 7.37 -32.71
CA ILE A 15 -2.59 8.32 -31.63
C ILE A 15 -3.48 7.65 -30.58
N SER A 16 -4.50 6.88 -30.98
CA SER A 16 -5.38 6.17 -30.05
C SER A 16 -4.66 5.07 -29.26
N SER A 17 -3.68 4.40 -29.87
CA SER A 17 -2.79 3.45 -29.20
C SER A 17 -1.93 4.12 -28.13
N LEU A 18 -1.37 5.31 -28.40
CA LEU A 18 -0.57 6.05 -27.41
C LEU A 18 -1.41 6.53 -26.21
N THR A 19 -2.64 7.00 -26.46
CA THR A 19 -3.53 7.45 -25.38
C THR A 19 -4.07 6.29 -24.54
N PHE A 20 -4.22 5.10 -25.12
CA PHE A 20 -4.67 3.92 -24.38
C PHE A 20 -3.64 3.46 -23.33
N VAL A 21 -2.34 3.59 -23.64
CA VAL A 21 -1.24 3.22 -22.71
C VAL A 21 -1.12 4.19 -21.53
N SER A 22 -1.42 5.49 -21.72
CA SER A 22 -1.33 6.48 -20.62
C SER A 22 -2.49 6.39 -19.62
N LEU A 23 -3.65 5.88 -20.04
CA LEU A 23 -4.85 5.75 -19.19
C LEU A 23 -4.86 4.47 -18.32
N PHE A 24 -3.91 3.56 -18.53
CA PHE A 24 -3.79 2.27 -17.81
C PHE A 24 -2.63 2.23 -16.80
N GLN A 25 -2.14 3.37 -16.35
CA GLN A 25 -1.12 3.46 -15.29
C GLN A 25 -1.76 3.27 -13.90
N PHE A 26 -2.26 2.06 -13.59
CA PHE A 26 -2.81 1.76 -12.27
C PHE A 26 -1.90 0.80 -11.50
N ASN A 27 -1.31 1.35 -10.43
CA ASN A 27 -0.82 0.66 -9.22
C ASN A 27 0.53 -0.08 -9.26
N LEU A 28 1.58 0.48 -9.87
CA LEU A 28 2.94 -0.04 -9.62
C LEU A 28 3.49 0.27 -8.21
N LEU A 29 2.87 1.22 -7.50
CA LEU A 29 3.25 1.64 -6.15
C LEU A 29 2.43 0.97 -5.03
N ALA A 30 1.54 0.03 -5.37
CA ALA A 30 0.77 -0.70 -4.37
C ALA A 30 1.61 -1.79 -3.66
N GLN A 31 2.81 -2.08 -4.14
CA GLN A 31 3.73 -3.01 -3.50
C GLN A 31 4.35 -2.31 -2.28
N GLN A 32 3.77 -2.57 -1.11
CA GLN A 32 4.30 -2.10 0.18
C GLN A 32 5.74 -2.61 0.38
N ALA A 33 6.57 -1.82 1.07
CA ALA A 33 7.91 -2.26 1.46
C ALA A 33 7.88 -3.64 2.14
N GLU A 34 8.96 -4.40 2.01
CA GLU A 34 9.08 -5.72 2.63
C GLU A 34 8.86 -5.59 4.14
N PHE A 35 7.85 -6.30 4.65
CA PHE A 35 7.54 -6.33 6.07
C PHE A 35 8.38 -7.42 6.73
N PRO A 36 9.15 -7.12 7.78
CA PRO A 36 9.99 -8.11 8.44
C PRO A 36 9.13 -9.22 9.05
N PRO A 37 9.58 -10.50 9.00
CA PRO A 37 8.91 -11.57 9.73
C PRO A 37 8.86 -11.27 11.23
N VAL A 38 7.72 -11.56 11.86
CA VAL A 38 7.58 -11.44 13.31
C VAL A 38 8.41 -12.53 13.98
N THR A 39 9.27 -12.15 14.93
CA THR A 39 10.12 -13.09 15.67
C THR A 39 9.53 -13.45 17.04
N ASP A 40 10.04 -14.51 17.66
CA ASP A 40 9.63 -14.90 19.02
C ASP A 40 9.98 -13.82 20.05
N GLU A 41 11.09 -13.10 19.86
CA GLU A 41 11.48 -11.97 20.70
C GLU A 41 10.48 -10.81 20.60
N MET A 42 9.97 -10.51 19.40
CA MET A 42 8.94 -9.49 19.20
C MET A 42 7.61 -9.88 19.87
N LEU A 43 7.27 -11.17 19.91
CA LEU A 43 6.07 -11.65 20.60
C LEU A 43 6.21 -11.58 22.13
N GLN A 44 7.43 -11.77 22.66
CA GLN A 44 7.69 -11.67 24.10
C GLN A 44 7.84 -10.23 24.59
N ASN A 45 8.45 -9.36 23.79
CA ASN A 45 8.67 -7.96 24.11
C ASN A 45 8.42 -7.07 22.89
N PRO A 46 7.15 -6.86 22.50
CA PRO A 46 6.82 -6.03 21.34
C PRO A 46 7.20 -4.57 21.59
N ALA A 47 7.47 -3.81 20.53
CA ALA A 47 7.64 -2.37 20.64
C ALA A 47 6.38 -1.70 21.24
N ASP A 48 6.53 -0.49 21.77
CA ASP A 48 5.46 0.15 22.54
C ASP A 48 4.18 0.39 21.72
N GLY A 49 4.33 0.72 20.43
CA GLY A 49 3.22 0.91 19.50
C GLY A 49 2.71 -0.38 18.84
N ASP A 50 3.35 -1.52 19.08
CA ASP A 50 3.01 -2.76 18.41
C ASP A 50 1.99 -3.59 19.21
N TRP A 51 1.00 -4.12 18.50
CA TRP A 51 -0.03 -5.02 19.05
C TRP A 51 -0.17 -6.28 18.19
N LEU A 52 0.82 -7.17 18.28
CA LEU A 52 0.98 -8.31 17.36
C LEU A 52 0.12 -9.53 17.70
N MET A 53 -0.58 -9.51 18.83
CA MET A 53 -1.45 -10.59 19.32
C MET A 53 -2.63 -10.00 20.11
N TRP A 54 -3.70 -10.77 20.31
CA TRP A 54 -4.95 -10.31 20.94
C TRP A 54 -4.76 -9.49 22.23
N ARG A 55 -3.79 -9.85 23.07
CA ARG A 55 -3.49 -9.19 24.36
C ARG A 55 -2.06 -8.64 24.48
N ARG A 56 -1.44 -8.28 23.34
CA ARG A 56 -0.07 -7.74 23.20
C ARG A 56 1.07 -8.67 23.62
N THR A 57 1.06 -9.18 24.85
CA THR A 57 2.10 -10.03 25.44
C THR A 57 1.54 -11.39 25.83
N LEU A 58 2.42 -12.39 25.98
CA LEU A 58 2.04 -13.78 26.28
C LEU A 58 1.34 -13.94 27.64
N ASP A 59 1.57 -13.02 28.58
CA ASP A 59 0.89 -12.94 29.88
C ASP A 59 -0.59 -12.51 29.78
N SER A 60 -1.05 -12.13 28.58
CA SER A 60 -2.43 -11.79 28.27
C SER A 60 -3.00 -10.58 29.01
N TRP A 61 -2.18 -9.60 29.40
CA TRP A 61 -2.66 -8.43 30.14
C TRP A 61 -3.52 -7.48 29.30
N GLY A 62 -3.17 -7.27 28.03
CA GLY A 62 -3.84 -6.28 27.18
C GLY A 62 -3.61 -4.85 27.66
N TYR A 63 -2.39 -4.53 28.07
CA TYR A 63 -1.95 -3.19 28.47
C TYR A 63 -1.11 -2.55 27.36
N SER A 64 -1.33 -1.25 27.10
CA SER A 64 -0.48 -0.43 26.23
C SER A 64 0.46 0.42 27.07
N PRO A 65 1.78 0.44 26.79
CA PRO A 65 2.74 1.30 27.49
C PRO A 65 2.71 2.76 27.01
N LEU A 66 2.00 3.07 25.91
CA LEU A 66 1.88 4.43 25.39
C LEU A 66 1.16 5.35 26.40
N ASP A 67 1.66 6.57 26.53
CA ASP A 67 1.20 7.56 27.50
C ASP A 67 0.72 8.88 26.84
N GLU A 68 0.59 8.91 25.51
CA GLU A 68 0.08 10.06 24.77
C GLU A 68 -1.34 10.45 25.21
N ILE A 69 -2.18 9.45 25.51
CA ILE A 69 -3.52 9.63 26.05
C ILE A 69 -3.48 9.47 27.57
N SER A 70 -3.93 10.49 28.28
CA SER A 70 -4.01 10.56 29.73
C SER A 70 -5.41 10.98 30.16
N LYS A 71 -5.65 11.06 31.48
CA LYS A 71 -6.95 11.51 32.02
C LYS A 71 -7.25 12.97 31.68
N ASP A 72 -6.25 13.74 31.28
CA ASP A 72 -6.38 15.16 30.99
C ASP A 72 -6.83 15.43 29.54
N ASN A 73 -6.70 14.45 28.62
CA ASN A 73 -6.93 14.65 27.18
C ASN A 73 -7.80 13.56 26.50
N VAL A 74 -8.61 12.85 27.28
CA VAL A 74 -9.62 11.88 26.78
C VAL A 74 -10.99 12.51 26.55
#